data_AF-A0A3D2JXX9-F1
#
_entry.id   AF-A0A3D2JXX9-F1
#
_cell.length_a   1.000
_cell.length_b   1.000
_cell.length_c   1.000
_cell.angle_alpha   90.00
_cell.angle_beta   90.00
_cell.angle_gamma   90.00
#
_symmetry.space_group_name_H-M   'P 1'
#
loop_
_entity.id
_entity.type
_entity.pdbx_description
1 polymer ?
#
loop_
_entity_poly.entity_id
_entity_poly.type
_entity_poly.pdbx_seq_one_letter_code
_entity_poly.pdbx_strand_id
1 'polypeptide(L)' 'IEPSSDSTITITCTCVTTGKTGIEMEALAGASGAALTIYDMCKAVNKAMVIRETKLLEKTGGKSDYQA' A
#
# COMPACT_ATOMS: atom_id res chain seq x y z
N ILE A 1 9.88 -0.85 4.70
CA ILE A 1 9.64 -2.27 4.35
C ILE A 1 10.27 -3.07 5.46
N GLU A 2 9.47 -3.59 6.39
CA GLU A 2 9.97 -4.39 7.50
C GLU A 2 9.79 -5.88 7.15
N PRO A 3 10.85 -6.71 7.17
CA PRO A 3 10.71 -8.14 6.95
C PRO A 3 10.13 -8.79 8.21
N SER A 4 8.85 -9.19 8.13
CA SER A 4 8.22 -10.07 9.12
C SER A 4 8.81 -11.49 9.02
N SER A 5 8.78 -12.27 10.09
CA SER A 5 9.41 -13.60 10.19
C SER A 5 8.78 -14.69 9.31
N ASP A 6 7.76 -14.34 8.53
CA ASP A 6 7.21 -15.10 7.41
C ASP A 6 7.68 -14.46 6.10
N SER A 7 8.00 -15.23 5.05
CA SER A 7 8.48 -14.75 3.74
C SER A 7 7.49 -13.83 3.00
N THR A 8 7.29 -12.64 3.56
CA THR A 8 6.25 -11.67 3.22
C THR A 8 6.85 -10.27 3.27
N ILE A 9 6.37 -9.41 2.39
CA ILE A 9 6.81 -8.03 2.27
C ILE A 9 5.60 -7.15 2.57
N THR A 10 5.67 -6.40 3.67
CA THR A 10 4.63 -5.44 4.04
C THR A 10 4.93 -4.08 3.42
N ILE A 11 3.94 -3.52 2.73
CA ILE A 11 4.01 -2.21 2.07
C ILE A 11 3.01 -1.29 2.75
N THR A 12 3.51 -0.20 3.33
CA THR A 12 2.70 0.88 3.90
C THR A 12 2.97 2.14 3.10
N CYS A 13 1.89 2.77 2.62
CA CYS A 13 1.96 4.03 1.90
C CYS A 13 1.16 5.10 2.65
N THR A 14 1.81 6.21 2.99
CA THR A 14 1.18 7.36 3.63
C THR A 14 1.25 8.54 2.68
N CYS A 15 0.11 9.18 2.44
CA CYS A 15 0.02 10.36 1.61
C CYS A 15 -0.59 11.50 2.43
N VAL A 16 -0.13 12.72 2.17
CA VAL A 16 -0.61 13.94 2.84
C VAL A 16 -0.86 15.00 1.79
N THR A 17 -1.98 15.71 1.88
CA THR A 17 -2.29 16.85 1.00
C THR A 17 -3.08 17.91 1.75
N THR A 18 -3.07 19.13 1.20
CA THR A 18 -3.99 20.20 1.59
C THR A 18 -5.02 20.38 0.48
N GLY A 19 -6.17 19.73 0.60
CA GLY A 19 -7.20 19.71 -0.44
C GLY A 19 -8.62 19.57 0.15
N LYS A 20 -9.64 19.72 -0.71
CA LYS A 20 -11.05 19.60 -0.31
C LYS A 20 -11.55 18.14 -0.26
N THR A 21 -10.79 17.21 -0.84
CA THR A 21 -11.13 15.79 -0.96
C THR A 21 -10.13 14.96 -0.17
N GLY A 22 -10.59 13.78 0.28
CA GLY A 22 -9.68 12.74 0.76
C GLY A 22 -8.74 12.27 -0.35
N ILE A 23 -7.62 11.68 0.07
CA ILE A 23 -6.59 11.11 -0.81
C ILE A 23 -6.37 9.62 -0.54
N GLU A 24 -7.46 8.91 -0.26
CA GLU A 24 -7.45 7.48 -0.02
C GLU A 24 -6.90 6.72 -1.24
N MET A 25 -7.22 7.22 -2.45
CA MET A 25 -6.83 6.59 -3.70
C MET A 25 -5.33 6.74 -4.00
N GLU A 26 -4.71 7.84 -3.61
CA GLU A 26 -3.28 8.09 -3.76
C GLU A 26 -2.48 7.12 -2.90
N ALA A 27 -2.92 6.88 -1.66
CA ALA A 27 -2.29 5.91 -0.76
C ALA A 27 -2.45 4.47 -1.28
N LEU A 28 -3.66 4.09 -1.71
CA LEU A 28 -3.94 2.75 -2.24
C LEU A 28 -3.21 2.48 -3.56
N ALA A 29 -3.16 3.47 -4.45
CA ALA A 29 -2.44 3.39 -5.71
C ALA A 29 -0.92 3.34 -5.48
N GLY A 30 -0.39 4.14 -4.55
CA GLY A 30 1.02 4.13 -4.17
C GLY A 30 1.47 2.77 -3.62
N ALA A 31 0.68 2.19 -2.70
CA ALA A 31 0.96 0.85 -2.18
C ALA A 31 0.91 -0.23 -3.27
N SER A 32 -0.10 -0.17 -4.15
CA SER A 32 -0.26 -1.14 -5.25
C SER A 32 0.86 -1.01 -6.29
N GLY A 33 1.26 0.22 -6.63
CA GLY A 33 2.38 0.48 -7.53
C GLY A 33 3.70 -0.03 -6.98
N ALA A 34 3.95 0.14 -5.68
CA ALA A 34 5.12 -0.43 -5.02
C ALA A 34 5.09 -1.97 -5.05
N ALA A 35 3.93 -2.60 -4.81
CA ALA A 35 3.77 -4.05 -4.87
C ALA A 35 4.05 -4.60 -6.28
N LEU A 36 3.49 -3.96 -7.31
CA LEU A 36 3.73 -4.31 -8.71
C LEU A 36 5.20 -4.14 -9.11
N THR A 37 5.86 -3.08 -8.62
CA THR A 37 7.29 -2.84 -8.87
C THR A 37 8.16 -3.92 -8.25
N ILE A 38 7.87 -4.31 -7.00
CA ILE A 38 8.60 -5.40 -6.32
C ILE A 38 8.38 -6.73 -7.06
N TYR A 39 7.14 -7.00 -7.49
CA TYR A 39 6.87 -8.18 -8.30
C TYR A 39 7.68 -8.15 -9.60
N ASP A 40 7.72 -7.00 -10.30
CA ASP A 40 8.48 -6.85 -11.54
C ASP A 40 9.97 -7.14 -11.35
N MET A 41 10.57 -6.67 -10.26
CA MET A 41 11.97 -6.88 -9.94
C MET A 41 12.29 -8.33 -9.54
N CYS A 42 11.35 -9.04 -8.92
CA CYS A 42 11.59 -10.38 -8.35
C CYS A 42 10.99 -11.53 -9.17
N LYS A 43 10.15 -11.26 -10.19
CA LYS A 43 9.45 -12.28 -10.99
C LYS A 43 10.38 -13.26 -11.72
N ALA A 44 11.63 -12.87 -11.95
CA ALA A 44 12.63 -13.75 -12.55
C ALA A 44 13.08 -14.86 -11.59
N VAL A 45 13.10 -14.58 -10.28
CA VAL A 45 13.54 -15.50 -9.23
C VAL A 45 12.38 -16.36 -8.74
N ASN A 46 11.21 -15.75 -8.53
CA ASN A 46 10.03 -16.46 -8.05
C ASN A 46 8.75 -15.91 -8.71
N LYS A 47 8.09 -16.73 -9.54
CA LYS A 47 6.83 -16.36 -10.20
C LYS A 47 5.58 -16.64 -9.36
N ALA A 48 5.72 -17.36 -8.25
CA ALA A 48 4.62 -17.71 -7.35
C ALA A 48 4.36 -16.64 -6.28
N MET A 49 5.05 -15.50 -6.32
CA MET A 49 4.74 -14.37 -5.44
C MET A 49 3.29 -13.93 -5.65
N VAL A 50 2.59 -13.65 -4.55
CA VAL A 50 1.20 -13.19 -4.58
C VAL A 50 1.14 -11.81 -3.95
N ILE A 51 0.65 -10.84 -4.72
CA ILE A 51 0.21 -9.55 -4.16
C ILE A 51 -1.11 -9.83 -3.44
N ARG A 52 -1.10 -9.75 -2.11
CA ARG A 52 -2.26 -9.95 -1.26
C ARG A 52 -3.17 -8.71 -1.29
N GLU A 53 -4.17 -8.69 -0.41
CA GLU A 53 -5.08 -7.56 -0.25
C GLU A 53 -4.37 -6.23 0.04
N THR A 54 -4.84 -5.18 -0.63
CA THR A 54 -4.50 -3.79 -0.33
C THR A 54 -5.69 -3.17 0.40
N LYS A 55 -5.43 -2.53 1.55
CA LYS A 55 -6.48 -1.89 2.37
C LYS A 55 -6.05 -0.52 2.87
N LEU A 56 -7.03 0.34 3.10
CA LEU A 56 -6.82 1.61 3.81
C LEU A 56 -6.70 1.30 5.31
N LEU A 57 -5.65 1.81 5.96
CA LEU A 57 -5.42 1.60 7.40
C LEU A 57 -5.97 2.75 8.23
N GLU A 58 -5.71 3.97 7.77
CA GLU A 58 -6.09 5.19 8.45
C GLU A 58 -6.36 6.27 7.40
N LYS A 59 -7.34 7.13 7.68
CA LYS A 59 -7.55 8.38 6.97
C LYS A 59 -8.06 9.41 7.96
N THR A 60 -7.38 10.55 7.99
CA THR A 60 -7.74 11.71 8.79
C THR A 60 -8.05 12.90 7.89
N GLY A 61 -9.02 13.72 8.30
CA GLY A 61 -9.40 14.95 7.62
C GLY A 61 -10.58 14.82 6.66
N GLY A 62 -11.15 15.98 6.31
CA GLY A 62 -12.41 16.06 5.55
C GLY A 62 -13.63 15.93 6.46
N LYS A 63 -14.70 15.32 5.95
CA LYS A 63 -15.97 15.18 6.68
C LYS A 63 -15.97 14.00 7.66
N SER A 64 -15.12 13.01 7.45
CA SER A 64 -15.12 11.75 8.18
C SER A 64 -13.72 11.16 8.24
N ASP A 65 -13.32 10.77 9.44
CA ASP A 65 -12.12 9.98 9.70
C ASP A 65 -12.43 8.49 9.59
N TYR A 66 -11.40 7.69 9.32
CA TYR A 66 -11.48 6.24 9.23
C TYR A 66 -10.24 5.59 9.83
N GLN A 67 -10.44 4.50 10.58
CA GLN A 67 -9.38 3.65 11.10
C GLN A 67 -9.86 2.20 11.04
N ALA A 68 -9.03 1.33 10.44
CA ALA A 68 -9.33 -0.09 10.20
C ALA A 68 -9.16 -0.97 11.45
#